data_AF-A0AAW7X312-F1
#
_entry.id   AF-A0AAW7X312-F1
#
_cell.length_a   1.000
_cell.length_b   1.000
_cell.length_c   1.000
_cell.angle_alpha   90.00
_cell.angle_beta   90.00
_cell.angle_gamma   90.00
#
_symmetry.space_group_name_H-M   'P 1'
#
loop_
_entity.id
_entity.type
_entity.pdbx_description
1 polymer ?
#
loop_
_entity_poly.entity_id
_entity_poly.type
_entity_poly.pdbx_seq_one_letter_code
_entity_poly.pdbx_strand_id
1 'polypeptide(L)'
;MDYLVKDLVSTDKLYEWGAVCSEVKGKERSKAYNLAVPLWLERMVNEGKILLNPAIIKELKSLNWRPTDLHKKMIWASIVCKLDAKVQKEEKARIRTLIQKKYGNDWWEEVYSRAGKVWPAWDRYRKNVLSMGPGAQMLAMHSTVFGEAMLHELDSVLNMVPKT
;
A
#
# COMPACT_ATOMS: atom_id res chain seq x y z
N MET A 1 -2.61 -22.24 -11.95
CA MET A 1 -2.47 -21.56 -10.65
C MET A 1 -1.47 -20.40 -10.74
N ASP A 2 -0.30 -20.61 -11.36
CA ASP A 2 0.73 -19.57 -11.51
C ASP A 2 0.30 -18.34 -12.32
N TYR A 3 -0.48 -18.52 -13.39
CA TYR A 3 -1.03 -17.40 -14.16
C TYR A 3 -1.94 -16.49 -13.32
N LEU A 4 -2.81 -17.08 -12.48
CA LEU A 4 -3.68 -16.32 -11.58
C LEU A 4 -2.90 -15.56 -10.51
N VAL A 5 -1.83 -16.16 -9.97
CA VAL A 5 -0.95 -15.49 -9.00
C VAL A 5 -0.26 -14.30 -9.67
N LYS A 6 0.24 -14.46 -10.90
CA LYS A 6 0.86 -13.35 -11.66
C LYS A 6 -0.13 -12.21 -11.94
N ASP A 7 -1.36 -12.53 -12.32
CA ASP A 7 -2.40 -11.52 -12.60
C ASP A 7 -2.77 -10.74 -11.33
N LEU A 8 -2.89 -11.43 -10.20
CA LEU A 8 -3.14 -10.79 -8.91
C LEU A 8 -1.98 -9.89 -8.49
N VAL A 9 -0.73 -10.39 -8.58
CA VAL A 9 0.47 -9.61 -8.24
C VAL A 9 0.58 -8.38 -9.12
N SER A 10 0.21 -8.46 -10.40
CA SER A 10 0.27 -7.34 -11.35
C SER A 10 -0.85 -6.32 -11.14
N THR A 11 -1.95 -6.71 -10.49
CA THR A 11 -3.08 -5.82 -10.20
C THR A 11 -2.77 -4.94 -8.98
N ASP A 12 -2.54 -3.64 -9.21
CA ASP A 12 -2.24 -2.66 -8.16
C ASP A 12 -3.39 -2.47 -7.15
N LYS A 13 -4.65 -2.58 -7.61
CA LYS A 13 -5.84 -2.34 -6.81
C LYS A 13 -6.30 -3.61 -6.10
N LEU A 14 -5.95 -3.74 -4.83
CA LEU A 14 -6.27 -4.92 -4.02
C LEU A 14 -7.79 -5.24 -3.95
N TYR A 15 -8.66 -4.23 -4.08
CA TYR A 15 -10.11 -4.41 -4.10
C TYR A 15 -10.64 -5.02 -5.42
N GLU A 16 -9.86 -5.00 -6.50
CA GLU A 16 -10.23 -5.58 -7.80
C GLU A 16 -9.87 -7.07 -7.90
N TRP A 17 -9.04 -7.58 -6.98
CA TRP A 17 -8.66 -9.00 -6.93
C TRP A 17 -9.87 -9.93 -6.83
N GLY A 18 -10.99 -9.42 -6.31
CA GLY A 18 -12.25 -10.15 -6.27
C GLY A 18 -12.86 -10.44 -7.64
N ALA A 19 -12.72 -9.50 -8.57
CA ALA A 19 -13.16 -9.62 -9.95
C ALA A 19 -12.19 -10.46 -10.79
N VAL A 20 -10.87 -10.28 -10.58
CA VAL A 20 -9.81 -11.08 -11.24
C VAL A 20 -9.96 -12.58 -10.93
N CYS A 21 -10.40 -12.92 -9.72
CA CYS A 21 -10.66 -14.31 -9.30
C CYS A 21 -12.15 -14.68 -9.30
N SER A 22 -12.96 -14.14 -10.21
CA SER A 22 -14.39 -14.45 -10.27
C SER A 22 -14.67 -15.93 -10.58
N GLU A 23 -13.82 -16.55 -11.42
CA GLU A 23 -13.95 -17.93 -11.88
C GLU A 23 -13.45 -18.97 -10.87
N VAL A 24 -12.51 -18.58 -9.99
CA VAL A 24 -11.89 -19.48 -9.01
C VAL A 24 -12.54 -19.32 -7.65
N LYS A 25 -13.00 -20.45 -7.05
CA LYS A 25 -13.75 -20.45 -5.79
C LYS A 25 -13.08 -21.31 -4.71
N GLY A 26 -13.48 -21.09 -3.46
CA GLY A 26 -13.09 -21.92 -2.33
C GLY A 26 -11.59 -21.96 -2.05
N LYS A 27 -11.05 -23.16 -1.82
CA LYS A 27 -9.67 -23.37 -1.37
C LYS A 27 -8.62 -22.91 -2.38
N GLU A 28 -8.89 -23.02 -3.67
CA GLU A 28 -7.93 -22.61 -4.71
C GLU A 28 -7.73 -21.11 -4.75
N ARG A 29 -8.81 -20.33 -4.59
CA ARG A 29 -8.74 -18.87 -4.47
C ARG A 29 -7.96 -18.44 -3.23
N SER A 30 -8.19 -19.11 -2.10
CA SER A 30 -7.45 -18.83 -0.87
C SER A 30 -5.95 -19.13 -1.03
N LYS A 31 -5.58 -20.25 -1.70
CA LYS A 31 -4.19 -20.57 -2.01
C LYS A 31 -3.55 -19.50 -2.90
N ALA A 32 -4.24 -19.09 -3.97
CA ALA A 32 -3.75 -18.05 -4.87
C ALA A 32 -3.52 -16.72 -4.14
N TYR A 33 -4.45 -16.30 -3.27
CA TYR A 33 -4.27 -15.09 -2.47
C TYR A 33 -3.10 -15.20 -1.49
N ASN A 34 -2.94 -16.34 -0.82
CA ASN A 34 -1.84 -16.55 0.13
C ASN A 34 -0.46 -16.51 -0.55
N LEU A 35 -0.37 -16.93 -1.82
CA LEU A 35 0.85 -16.85 -2.62
C LEU A 35 1.07 -15.46 -3.23
N ALA A 36 0.00 -14.79 -3.66
CA ALA A 36 0.08 -13.48 -4.31
C ALA A 36 0.34 -12.33 -3.34
N VAL A 37 -0.21 -12.36 -2.12
CA VAL A 37 -0.11 -11.25 -1.15
C VAL A 37 1.35 -10.87 -0.82
N PRO A 38 2.26 -11.80 -0.48
CA PRO A 38 3.64 -11.46 -0.19
C PRO A 38 4.36 -10.81 -1.37
N LEU A 39 4.21 -11.38 -2.58
CA LEU A 39 4.83 -10.89 -3.80
C LEU A 39 4.29 -9.50 -4.20
N TRP A 40 2.99 -9.30 -4.05
CA TRP A 40 2.35 -8.01 -4.29
C TRP A 40 2.82 -6.96 -3.28
N LEU A 41 2.94 -7.31 -2.00
CA LEU A 41 3.40 -6.38 -0.96
C LEU A 41 4.83 -5.93 -1.19
N GLU A 42 5.71 -6.87 -1.50
CA GLU A 42 7.10 -6.57 -1.83
C GLU A 42 7.20 -5.59 -3.00
N ARG A 43 6.48 -5.86 -4.10
CA ARG A 43 6.42 -4.98 -5.27
C ARG A 43 5.90 -3.59 -4.91
N MET A 44 4.76 -3.51 -4.23
CA MET A 44 4.10 -2.23 -3.93
C MET A 44 4.88 -1.36 -2.95
N VAL A 45 5.62 -1.97 -2.01
CA VAL A 45 6.52 -1.24 -1.10
C VAL A 45 7.75 -0.76 -1.85
N ASN A 46 8.37 -1.61 -2.69
CA ASN A 46 9.56 -1.23 -3.47
C ASN A 46 9.24 -0.14 -4.51
N GLU A 47 8.04 -0.14 -5.09
CA GLU A 47 7.57 0.90 -6.02
C GLU A 47 7.08 2.18 -5.31
N GLY A 48 7.13 2.24 -3.97
CA GLY A 48 6.67 3.41 -3.20
C GLY A 48 5.17 3.69 -3.33
N LYS A 49 4.37 2.68 -3.72
CA LYS A 49 2.91 2.80 -3.90
C LYS A 49 2.13 2.64 -2.59
N ILE A 50 2.78 2.09 -1.56
CA ILE A 50 2.26 1.97 -0.19
C ILE A 50 3.28 2.62 0.76
N LEU A 51 2.84 3.60 1.55
CA LEU A 51 3.66 4.19 2.60
C LEU A 51 3.46 3.43 3.91
N LEU A 52 4.54 2.79 4.37
CA LEU A 52 4.60 2.10 5.66
C LEU A 52 5.81 2.62 6.44
N ASN A 53 5.73 2.59 7.76
CA ASN A 53 6.87 2.94 8.59
C ASN A 53 8.06 2.00 8.30
N PRO A 54 9.33 2.48 8.27
CA PRO A 54 10.49 1.64 7.98
C PRO A 54 10.65 0.45 8.94
N ALA A 55 10.23 0.58 10.20
CA ALA A 55 10.21 -0.52 11.15
C ALA A 55 9.26 -1.65 10.72
N ILE A 56 8.06 -1.29 10.24
CA ILE A 56 7.07 -2.25 9.73
C ILE A 56 7.57 -2.91 8.45
N ILE A 57 8.28 -2.18 7.59
CA ILE A 57 8.91 -2.77 6.40
C ILE A 57 9.98 -3.80 6.79
N LYS A 58 10.80 -3.50 7.81
CA LYS A 58 11.79 -4.47 8.34
C LYS A 58 11.11 -5.71 8.91
N GLU A 59 10.04 -5.54 9.67
CA GLU A 59 9.25 -6.65 10.21
C GLU A 59 8.63 -7.49 9.08
N LEU A 60 8.01 -6.87 8.07
CA LEU A 60 7.46 -7.56 6.91
C LEU A 60 8.53 -8.36 6.17
N LYS A 61 9.73 -7.81 5.95
CA LYS A 61 10.86 -8.53 5.35
C LYS A 61 11.25 -9.76 6.17
N SER A 62 11.34 -9.62 7.50
CA SER A 62 11.67 -10.75 8.39
C SER A 62 10.63 -11.88 8.35
N LEU A 63 9.37 -11.54 8.03
CA LEU A 63 8.25 -12.48 7.89
C LEU A 63 8.05 -12.96 6.45
N ASN A 64 9.01 -12.75 5.55
CA ASN A 64 8.88 -13.06 4.11
C ASN A 64 7.63 -12.43 3.50
N TRP A 65 7.38 -11.16 3.82
CA TRP A 65 6.25 -10.35 3.37
C TRP A 65 4.88 -10.93 3.72
N ARG A 66 4.79 -11.78 4.76
CA ARG A 66 3.51 -12.30 5.27
C ARG A 66 2.94 -11.34 6.33
N PRO A 67 1.86 -10.60 6.03
CA PRO A 67 1.36 -9.58 6.94
C PRO A 67 0.57 -10.19 8.10
N THR A 68 0.84 -9.72 9.31
CA THR A 68 0.00 -9.92 10.50
C THR A 68 -1.31 -9.11 10.37
N ASP A 69 -2.24 -9.25 11.32
CA ASP A 69 -3.46 -8.44 11.29
C ASP A 69 -3.16 -6.93 11.38
N LEU A 70 -2.21 -6.54 12.24
CA LEU A 70 -1.74 -5.17 12.35
C LEU A 70 -1.15 -4.66 11.03
N HIS A 71 -0.29 -5.45 10.38
CA HIS A 71 0.28 -5.09 9.09
C HIS A 71 -0.81 -4.87 8.04
N LYS A 72 -1.83 -5.76 8.00
CA LYS A 72 -2.97 -5.60 7.09
C LYS A 72 -3.69 -4.27 7.33
N LYS A 73 -3.96 -3.91 8.59
CA LYS A 73 -4.61 -2.63 8.93
C LYS A 73 -3.78 -1.44 8.41
N MET A 74 -2.46 -1.47 8.57
CA MET A 74 -1.57 -0.41 8.07
C MET A 74 -1.53 -0.31 6.55
N ILE A 75 -1.45 -1.46 5.87
CA ILE A 75 -1.51 -1.54 4.40
C ILE A 75 -2.82 -0.91 3.90
N TRP A 76 -3.96 -1.30 4.47
CA TRP A 76 -5.25 -0.73 4.10
C TRP A 76 -5.36 0.76 4.44
N ALA A 77 -4.79 1.21 5.56
CA ALA A 77 -4.77 2.62 5.90
C ALA A 77 -4.01 3.45 4.85
N SER A 78 -2.86 2.95 4.36
CA SER A 78 -2.11 3.59 3.28
C SER A 78 -2.91 3.62 1.96
N ILE A 79 -3.59 2.53 1.60
CA ILE A 79 -4.44 2.47 0.40
C ILE A 79 -5.59 3.48 0.52
N VAL A 80 -6.29 3.53 1.65
CA VAL A 80 -7.41 4.47 1.87
C VAL A 80 -6.94 5.91 1.84
N CYS A 81 -5.77 6.20 2.41
CA CYS A 81 -5.18 7.54 2.41
C CYS A 81 -4.87 8.04 1.00
N LYS A 82 -4.38 7.16 0.12
CA LYS A 82 -4.16 7.48 -1.30
C LYS A 82 -5.45 7.89 -2.02
N LEU A 83 -6.59 7.35 -1.58
CA LEU A 83 -7.88 7.52 -2.22
C LEU A 83 -8.68 8.76 -1.80
N ASP A 84 -8.11 9.63 -0.97
CA ASP A 84 -8.83 10.78 -0.42
C ASP A 84 -8.97 11.98 -1.38
N ALA A 85 -8.55 11.82 -2.64
CA ALA A 85 -8.82 12.80 -3.68
C ALA A 85 -10.33 12.78 -4.05
N LYS A 86 -10.94 13.96 -4.24
CA LYS A 86 -12.40 14.14 -4.52
C LYS A 86 -12.98 13.21 -5.61
N VAL A 87 -12.15 12.75 -6.55
CA VAL A 87 -12.50 11.87 -7.68
C VAL A 87 -12.71 10.41 -7.26
N GLN A 88 -12.22 9.97 -6.09
CA GLN A 88 -12.10 8.56 -5.72
C GLN A 88 -13.07 8.12 -4.60
N LYS A 89 -14.14 8.91 -4.36
CA LYS A 89 -15.19 8.60 -3.37
C LYS A 89 -15.84 7.23 -3.59
N GLU A 90 -16.06 6.86 -4.86
CA GLU A 90 -16.67 5.57 -5.22
C GLU A 90 -15.76 4.39 -4.88
N GLU A 91 -14.45 4.53 -5.14
CA GLU A 91 -13.46 3.49 -4.82
C GLU A 91 -13.33 3.31 -3.31
N LYS A 92 -13.33 4.41 -2.54
CA LYS A 92 -13.33 4.38 -1.08
C LYS A 92 -14.57 3.68 -0.52
N ALA A 93 -15.75 3.92 -1.11
CA ALA A 93 -16.98 3.24 -0.73
C ALA A 93 -16.91 1.72 -0.99
N ARG A 94 -16.39 1.31 -2.16
CA ARG A 94 -16.17 -0.11 -2.48
C ARG A 94 -15.23 -0.79 -1.49
N ILE A 95 -14.11 -0.14 -1.15
CA ILE A 95 -13.16 -0.66 -0.16
C ILE A 95 -13.81 -0.77 1.22
N ARG A 96 -14.55 0.25 1.65
CA ARG A 96 -15.28 0.21 2.92
C ARG A 96 -16.21 -1.00 2.98
N THR A 97 -17.04 -1.21 1.96
CA THR A 97 -17.97 -2.35 1.91
C THR A 97 -17.22 -3.69 1.92
N LEU A 98 -16.10 -3.80 1.20
CA LEU A 98 -15.26 -5.01 1.19
C LEU A 98 -14.66 -5.32 2.56
N ILE A 99 -14.11 -4.30 3.23
CA ILE A 99 -13.51 -4.44 4.55
C ILE A 99 -14.57 -4.81 5.58
N GLN A 100 -15.70 -4.09 5.61
CA GLN A 100 -16.80 -4.34 6.55
C GLN A 100 -17.36 -5.76 6.38
N LYS A 101 -17.50 -6.24 5.14
CA LYS A 101 -17.97 -7.61 4.87
C LYS A 101 -16.99 -8.69 5.33
N LYS A 102 -15.68 -8.41 5.28
CA LYS A 102 -14.64 -9.41 5.58
C LYS A 102 -14.19 -9.43 7.04
N TYR A 103 -14.09 -8.25 7.66
CA TYR A 103 -13.48 -8.08 9.00
C TYR A 103 -14.41 -7.39 10.00
N GLY A 104 -15.56 -6.86 9.57
CA GLY A 104 -16.48 -6.13 10.43
C GLY A 104 -16.26 -4.61 10.45
N ASN A 105 -17.16 -3.89 11.13
CA ASN A 105 -17.15 -2.43 11.17
C ASN A 105 -16.02 -1.87 12.05
N ASP A 106 -15.73 -2.48 13.19
CA ASP A 106 -14.67 -2.04 14.12
C ASP A 106 -13.30 -2.01 13.43
N TRP A 107 -13.03 -3.03 12.60
CA TRP A 107 -11.80 -3.11 11.82
C TRP A 107 -11.68 -1.97 10.79
N TRP A 108 -12.80 -1.56 10.18
CA TRP A 108 -12.84 -0.40 9.29
C TRP A 108 -12.54 0.90 10.03
N GLU A 109 -13.13 1.10 11.21
CA GLU A 109 -12.92 2.32 12.01
C GLU A 109 -11.46 2.46 12.45
N GLU A 110 -10.83 1.36 12.85
CA GLU A 110 -9.39 1.34 13.13
C GLU A 110 -8.54 1.72 11.91
N VAL A 111 -8.83 1.13 10.74
CA VAL A 111 -8.13 1.45 9.50
C VAL A 111 -8.31 2.92 9.12
N TYR A 112 -9.53 3.45 9.26
CA TYR A 112 -9.85 4.83 8.93
C TYR A 112 -9.15 5.81 9.87
N SER A 113 -9.15 5.54 11.17
CA SER A 113 -8.42 6.32 12.18
C SER A 113 -6.92 6.35 11.89
N ARG A 114 -6.35 5.20 11.52
CA ARG A 114 -4.95 5.09 11.10
C ARG A 114 -4.66 5.85 9.81
N ALA A 115 -5.55 5.78 8.82
CA ALA A 115 -5.40 6.51 7.56
C ALA A 115 -5.30 8.03 7.80
N GLY A 116 -6.08 8.56 8.76
CA GLY A 116 -5.97 9.96 9.17
C GLY A 116 -4.59 10.35 9.70
N LYS A 117 -3.91 9.43 10.41
CA LYS A 117 -2.53 9.64 10.90
C LYS A 117 -1.47 9.51 9.80
N VAL A 118 -1.75 8.73 8.76
CA VAL A 118 -0.87 8.59 7.57
C VAL A 118 -1.01 9.78 6.62
N TRP A 119 -2.12 10.50 6.68
CA TRP A 119 -2.45 11.60 5.77
C TRP A 119 -1.38 12.71 5.70
N PRO A 120 -0.82 13.22 6.81
CA PRO A 120 0.25 14.23 6.75
C PRO A 120 1.49 13.72 6.02
N ALA A 121 1.85 12.45 6.22
CA ALA A 121 2.96 11.81 5.52
C ALA A 121 2.67 11.71 4.03
N TRP A 122 1.45 11.30 3.65
CA TRP A 122 1.03 11.20 2.25
C TRP A 122 0.95 12.57 1.55
N ASP A 123 0.46 13.61 2.21
CA ASP A 123 0.41 14.96 1.65
C ASP A 123 1.82 15.52 1.41
N ARG A 124 2.75 15.29 2.35
CA ARG A 124 4.17 15.65 2.18
C ARG A 124 4.82 14.85 1.05
N TYR A 125 4.57 13.53 0.97
CA TYR A 125 5.03 12.69 -0.13
C TYR A 125 4.55 13.23 -1.48
N ARG A 126 3.27 13.62 -1.56
CA ARG A 126 2.68 14.16 -2.78
C ARG A 126 3.35 15.47 -3.21
N LYS A 127 3.61 16.37 -2.27
CA LYS A 127 4.17 17.72 -2.51
C LYS A 127 5.68 17.73 -2.74
N ASN A 128 6.41 16.83 -2.10
CA ASN A 128 7.87 16.88 -2.09
C ASN A 128 8.49 15.84 -3.02
N VAL A 129 7.83 14.69 -3.23
CA VAL A 129 8.37 13.57 -4.01
C VAL A 129 7.62 13.41 -5.34
N LEU A 130 6.28 13.33 -5.32
CA LEU A 130 5.50 13.08 -6.54
C LEU A 130 5.35 14.31 -7.46
N SER A 131 5.27 15.53 -6.92
CA SER A 131 5.19 16.74 -7.74
C SER A 131 6.54 17.25 -8.22
N MET A 132 7.62 16.49 -8.03
CA MET A 132 8.90 16.82 -8.65
C MET A 132 8.80 16.64 -10.16
N GLY A 133 9.01 17.74 -10.89
CA GLY A 133 8.99 17.73 -12.34
C GLY A 133 10.10 16.87 -12.94
N PRO A 134 10.02 16.53 -14.24
CA PRO A 134 10.96 15.62 -14.91
C PRO A 134 12.44 15.99 -14.72
N GLY A 135 12.76 17.29 -14.68
CA GLY A 135 14.13 17.78 -14.46
C GLY A 135 14.67 17.48 -13.05
N ALA A 136 13.84 17.56 -12.01
CA ALA A 136 14.26 17.21 -10.65
C ALA A 136 14.44 15.69 -10.47
N GLN A 137 13.62 14.88 -11.15
CA GLN A 137 13.80 13.43 -11.19
C GLN A 137 15.10 13.04 -11.92
N MET A 138 15.37 13.68 -13.07
CA MET A 138 16.62 13.47 -13.81
C MET A 138 17.85 13.85 -12.97
N LEU A 139 17.81 14.99 -12.28
CA LEU A 139 18.87 15.39 -11.35
C LEU A 139 19.04 14.37 -10.21
N ALA A 140 17.97 13.83 -9.64
CA ALA A 140 18.06 12.80 -8.61
C ALA A 140 18.69 11.49 -9.11
N MET A 141 18.44 11.11 -10.37
CA MET A 141 19.03 9.90 -10.96
C MET A 141 20.51 10.07 -11.31
N HIS A 142 20.94 11.29 -11.64
CA HIS A 142 22.29 11.57 -12.13
C HIS A 142 23.21 12.26 -11.12
N SER A 143 22.69 12.76 -10.00
CA SER A 143 23.46 13.40 -8.93
C SER A 143 23.34 12.61 -7.64
N THR A 144 24.47 12.21 -7.07
CA THR A 144 24.54 11.52 -5.78
C THR A 144 23.98 12.39 -4.65
N VAL A 145 24.31 13.68 -4.63
CA VAL A 145 23.82 14.64 -3.61
C VAL A 145 22.31 14.81 -3.69
N PHE A 146 21.77 14.94 -4.91
CA PHE A 146 20.33 15.14 -5.10
C PHE A 146 19.54 13.85 -4.85
N GLY A 147 20.12 12.70 -5.22
CA GLY A 147 19.60 11.37 -4.88
C GLY A 147 19.57 11.11 -3.38
N GLU A 148 20.63 11.46 -2.64
CA GLU A 148 20.68 11.34 -1.18
C GLU A 148 19.65 12.25 -0.48
N ALA A 149 19.50 13.49 -0.96
CA ALA A 149 18.48 14.40 -0.44
C ALA A 149 17.04 13.85 -0.64
N MET A 150 16.77 13.23 -1.79
CA MET A 150 15.49 12.55 -2.07
C MET A 150 15.25 11.36 -1.14
N LEU A 151 16.26 10.52 -0.92
CA LEU A 151 16.16 9.39 -0.01
C LEU A 151 15.92 9.84 1.43
N HIS A 152 16.56 10.93 1.86
CA HIS A 152 16.35 11.51 3.18
C HIS A 152 14.94 12.08 3.35
N GLU A 153 14.39 12.75 2.33
CA GLU A 153 12.99 13.22 2.35
C GLU A 153 12.00 12.05 2.37
N LEU A 154 12.26 10.99 1.61
CA LEU A 154 11.46 9.76 1.65
C LEU A 154 11.50 9.14 3.06
N ASP A 155 12.67 9.00 3.66
CA ASP A 155 12.80 8.43 5.00
C ASP A 155 12.11 9.32 6.06
N SER A 156 12.23 10.64 5.94
CA SER A 156 11.51 11.60 6.78
C SER A 156 9.99 11.40 6.69
N VAL A 157 9.46 11.25 5.47
CA VAL A 157 8.04 10.95 5.23
C VAL A 157 7.63 9.61 5.83
N LEU A 158 8.40 8.55 5.61
CA LEU A 158 8.07 7.21 6.12
C LEU A 158 8.12 7.16 7.65
N ASN A 159 9.02 7.92 8.28
CA ASN A 159 9.09 8.03 9.74
C ASN A 159 7.89 8.77 10.37
N MET A 160 7.16 9.58 9.59
CA MET A 160 5.90 10.19 10.04
C MET A 160 4.74 9.17 10.11
N VAL A 161 4.83 8.04 9.40
CA VAL A 161 3.82 6.98 9.47
C VAL A 161 3.89 6.32 10.85
N PRO A 162 2.79 6.27 11.62
CA PRO A 162 2.81 5.68 12.96
C PRO A 162 3.14 4.17 12.91
N LYS A 163 3.95 3.74 13.88
CA LYS A 163 4.33 2.33 14.09
C LYS A 163 3.24 1.48 14.74
N THR A 164 2.21 2.11 15.32
CA THR A 164 1.19 1.47 16.16
C THR A 164 -0.20 2.03 15.95
#